data_AF-A0A060CMZ3-F1
#
_entry.id   AF-A0A060CMZ3-F1
#
_cell.length_a   1.000
_cell.length_b   1.000
_cell.length_c   1.000
_cell.angle_alpha   90.00
_cell.angle_beta   90.00
_cell.angle_gamma   90.00
#
_symmetry.space_group_name_H-M   'P 1'
#
loop_
_entity.id
_entity.type
_entity.pdbx_description
1 polymer ?
#
loop_
_entity_poly.entity_id
_entity_poly.type
_entity_poly.pdbx_seq_one_letter_code
_entity_poly.pdbx_strand_id
1 'polypeptide(L)'
;TREGTLRWCLAQSGAKTIVFKISGIIHLNSRLDIGDNTTIAGQTAPGDGICIADNSVLVNGDNVIIRFMRFRMGDLKKIEDDALWGARQKQYHC
;
A
#
# COMPACT_ATOMS: atom_id res chain seq x y z
N THR A 1 -0.99 -8.99 -13.40
CA THR A 1 -0.45 -9.08 -12.00
C THR A 1 -0.02 -10.50 -11.74
N ARG A 2 1.09 -10.73 -11.03
CA ARG A 2 1.62 -12.08 -10.73
C ARG A 2 1.45 -12.40 -9.25
N GLU A 3 1.18 -13.66 -8.92
CA GLU A 3 1.14 -14.14 -7.55
C GLU A 3 2.40 -13.76 -6.75
N GLY A 4 2.21 -13.47 -5.46
CA GLY A 4 3.27 -13.04 -4.54
C GLY A 4 3.65 -11.55 -4.64
N THR A 5 3.07 -10.79 -5.57
CA THR A 5 3.24 -9.32 -5.62
C THR A 5 2.23 -8.61 -4.72
N LEU A 6 2.59 -7.45 -4.17
CA LEU A 6 1.69 -6.64 -3.34
C LEU A 6 0.36 -6.33 -4.04
N ARG A 7 0.41 -5.96 -5.32
CA ARG A 7 -0.80 -5.67 -6.12
C ARG A 7 -1.69 -6.90 -6.29
N TRP A 8 -1.10 -8.09 -6.45
CA TRP A 8 -1.87 -9.33 -6.53
C TRP A 8 -2.52 -9.65 -5.18
N CYS A 9 -1.81 -9.48 -4.07
CA CYS A 9 -2.38 -9.69 -2.73
C CYS A 9 -3.56 -8.75 -2.44
N LEU A 10 -3.45 -7.47 -2.84
CA LEU A 10 -4.53 -6.49 -2.68
C LEU A 10 -5.77 -6.80 -3.51
N ALA A 11 -5.60 -7.48 -4.66
CA ALA A 11 -6.70 -7.88 -5.52
C ALA A 11 -7.49 -9.10 -5.01
N GLN A 12 -6.99 -9.82 -3.99
CA GLN A 12 -7.69 -10.98 -3.43
C GLN A 12 -8.93 -10.53 -2.64
N SER A 13 -10.01 -11.32 -2.71
CA SER A 13 -11.23 -11.04 -1.96
C SER A 13 -11.07 -11.34 -0.46
N GLY A 14 -11.97 -10.79 0.35
CA GLY A 14 -12.02 -11.03 1.80
C GLY A 14 -11.01 -10.24 2.63
N ALA A 15 -11.12 -10.40 3.95
CA ALA A 15 -10.22 -9.79 4.92
C ALA A 15 -8.83 -10.42 4.81
N LYS A 16 -7.77 -9.60 4.86
CA LYS A 16 -6.41 -10.06 4.57
C LYS A 16 -5.36 -9.30 5.37
N THR A 17 -4.33 -10.05 5.77
CA THR A 17 -3.09 -9.50 6.34
C THR A 17 -1.95 -9.79 5.37
N ILE A 18 -1.33 -8.73 4.86
CA ILE A 18 -0.21 -8.79 3.93
C ILE A 18 1.09 -8.61 4.73
N VAL A 19 1.98 -9.59 4.58
CA VAL A 19 3.31 -9.63 5.21
C VAL A 19 4.40 -9.65 4.13
N PHE A 20 5.63 -9.29 4.50
CA PHE A 20 6.75 -9.21 3.58
C PHE A 20 7.85 -10.20 3.98
N LYS A 21 8.22 -11.10 3.08
CA LYS A 21 9.33 -12.05 3.29
C LYS A 21 10.71 -11.43 3.06
N ILE A 22 10.76 -10.33 2.32
CA ILE A 22 11.99 -9.63 1.93
C ILE A 22 11.87 -8.14 2.15
N SER A 23 13.01 -7.47 2.27
CA SER A 23 13.14 -6.02 2.36
C SER A 23 13.27 -5.40 0.97
N GLY A 24 13.20 -4.06 0.90
CA GLY A 24 13.57 -3.31 -0.30
C GLY A 24 12.52 -2.30 -0.75
N ILE A 25 12.58 -1.97 -2.04
CA ILE A 25 11.74 -0.95 -2.67
C ILE A 25 10.83 -1.62 -3.71
N ILE A 26 9.53 -1.39 -3.59
CA ILE A 26 8.52 -1.75 -4.58
C ILE A 26 8.26 -0.53 -5.45
N HIS A 27 8.81 -0.55 -6.67
CA HIS A 27 8.58 0.48 -7.68
C HIS A 27 7.24 0.24 -8.37
N LEU A 28 6.32 1.22 -8.24
CA LEU A 28 5.00 1.13 -8.83
C LEU A 28 5.00 1.61 -10.29
N ASN A 29 4.38 0.82 -11.16
CA ASN A 29 4.13 1.21 -12.56
C ASN A 29 2.89 2.09 -12.73
N SER A 30 1.99 2.10 -11.75
CA SER A 30 0.74 2.85 -11.72
C SER A 30 0.23 2.93 -10.28
N ARG A 31 -0.77 3.78 -10.02
CA ARG A 31 -1.40 3.94 -8.70
C ARG A 31 -1.75 2.59 -8.07
N LEU A 32 -1.55 2.46 -6.76
CA LEU A 32 -1.87 1.25 -6.01
C LEU A 32 -3.07 1.50 -5.09
N ASP A 33 -4.18 0.81 -5.33
CA ASP A 33 -5.39 0.96 -4.54
C ASP A 33 -5.45 -0.08 -3.42
N ILE A 34 -5.74 0.37 -2.20
CA ILE A 34 -5.91 -0.47 -1.00
C ILE A 34 -7.39 -0.45 -0.61
N GLY A 35 -8.04 -1.62 -0.67
CA GLY A 35 -9.45 -1.80 -0.35
C GLY A 35 -9.72 -2.26 1.07
N ASP A 36 -10.99 -2.50 1.36
CA ASP A 36 -11.52 -2.81 2.69
C ASP A 36 -10.82 -3.97 3.41
N ASN A 37 -10.87 -3.96 4.75
CA ASN A 37 -10.45 -5.05 5.63
C ASN A 37 -9.02 -5.55 5.34
N THR A 38 -8.11 -4.61 5.08
CA THR A 38 -6.73 -4.89 4.69
C THR A 38 -5.77 -4.42 5.77
N THR A 39 -4.96 -5.34 6.29
CA THR A 39 -3.77 -5.00 7.10
C THR A 39 -2.51 -5.19 6.28
N ILE A 40 -1.66 -4.17 6.19
CA ILE A 40 -0.32 -4.25 5.61
C ILE A 40 0.70 -4.11 6.75
N ALA A 41 1.38 -5.21 7.07
CA ALA A 41 2.27 -5.34 8.21
C ALA A 41 3.74 -5.14 7.82
N GLY A 42 4.16 -3.90 7.60
CA GLY A 42 5.52 -3.55 7.15
C GLY A 42 6.63 -4.01 8.09
N GLN A 43 6.36 -4.18 9.39
CA GLN A 43 7.33 -4.65 10.38
C GLN A 43 7.76 -6.11 10.17
N THR A 44 7.06 -6.86 9.31
CA THR A 44 7.44 -8.24 8.95
C THR A 44 8.59 -8.29 7.93
N ALA A 45 8.83 -7.18 7.21
CA ALA A 45 9.97 -7.09 6.31
C ALA A 45 11.28 -7.15 7.11
N PRO A 46 12.25 -8.00 6.72
CA PRO A 46 13.56 -8.03 7.37
C PRO A 46 14.35 -6.73 7.12
N GLY A 47 15.47 -6.55 7.85
CA GLY A 47 16.44 -5.48 7.59
C GLY A 47 15.83 -4.07 7.57
N ASP A 48 16.15 -3.30 6.54
CA ASP A 48 15.73 -1.89 6.39
C ASP A 48 14.23 -1.70 6.14
N GLY A 49 13.43 -2.77 6.17
CA GLY A 49 12.00 -2.73 5.94
C GLY A 49 11.63 -2.57 4.47
N ILE A 50 10.40 -2.09 4.24
CA ILE A 50 9.80 -2.01 2.90
C ILE A 50 9.42 -0.56 2.55
N CYS A 51 9.70 -0.17 1.30
CA CYS A 51 9.33 1.13 0.75
C CYS A 51 8.50 0.95 -0.51
N ILE A 52 7.44 1.73 -0.68
CA ILE A 52 6.70 1.87 -1.94
C ILE A 52 7.15 3.17 -2.61
N ALA A 53 7.40 3.14 -3.91
CA ALA A 53 7.93 4.28 -4.65
C ALA A 53 7.28 4.50 -6.02
N ASP A 54 7.52 5.69 -6.58
CA ASP A 54 7.26 6.13 -7.97
C ASP A 54 5.81 6.39 -8.37
N ASN A 55 4.82 5.94 -7.61
CA ASN A 55 3.41 6.24 -7.88
C ASN A 55 2.61 6.36 -6.59
N SER A 56 1.44 6.98 -6.67
CA SER A 56 0.59 7.21 -5.51
C SER A 56 -0.04 5.91 -5.01
N VAL A 57 -0.25 5.86 -3.69
CA VAL A 57 -1.01 4.81 -3.03
C VAL A 57 -2.31 5.40 -2.52
N LEU A 58 -3.42 4.80 -2.89
CA LEU A 58 -4.75 5.25 -2.53
C LEU A 58 -5.38 4.29 -1.54
N VAL A 59 -5.67 4.77 -0.33
CA VAL A 59 -6.56 4.07 0.60
C VAL A 59 -8.00 4.38 0.19
N ASN A 60 -8.65 3.37 -0.40
CA ASN A 60 -10.03 3.44 -0.89
C ASN A 60 -10.88 2.34 -0.25
N GLY A 61 -10.81 2.25 1.08
CA GLY A 61 -11.57 1.26 1.83
C GLY A 61 -11.67 1.54 3.32
N ASP A 62 -12.64 0.88 3.95
CA ASP A 62 -12.91 0.90 5.38
C ASP A 62 -12.11 -0.19 6.10
N ASN A 63 -11.78 0.02 7.38
CA ASN A 63 -11.01 -0.92 8.20
C ASN A 63 -9.65 -1.31 7.55
N VAL A 64 -8.86 -0.29 7.20
CA VAL A 64 -7.53 -0.43 6.63
C VAL A 64 -6.48 -0.08 7.66
N ILE A 65 -5.49 -0.96 7.83
CA ILE A 65 -4.36 -0.74 8.72
C ILE A 65 -3.07 -0.84 7.93
N ILE A 66 -2.31 0.25 7.88
CA ILE A 66 -0.99 0.29 7.24
C ILE A 66 0.01 0.72 8.32
N ARG A 67 1.08 -0.04 8.50
CA ARG A 67 2.06 0.22 9.56
C ARG A 67 3.48 -0.14 9.13
N PHE A 68 4.45 0.62 9.64
CA PHE A 68 5.89 0.39 9.44
C PHE A 68 6.29 0.27 7.95
N MET A 69 5.62 1.05 7.11
CA MET A 69 5.89 1.18 5.68
C MET A 69 6.54 2.53 5.42
N ARG A 70 7.36 2.63 4.38
CA ARG A 70 7.81 3.92 3.81
C ARG A 70 7.10 4.15 2.48
N PHE A 71 6.70 5.39 2.22
CA PHE A 71 6.13 5.82 0.94
C PHE A 71 6.96 6.98 0.43
N ARG A 72 7.42 6.89 -0.82
CA ARG A 72 8.21 7.94 -1.45
C ARG A 72 7.63 8.24 -2.83
N MET A 73 7.06 9.42 -2.96
CA MET A 73 6.78 9.94 -4.29
C MET A 73 8.14 10.18 -4.96
N GLY A 74 8.33 9.57 -6.12
CA GLY A 74 9.57 9.68 -6.88
C GLY A 74 9.39 10.63 -8.06
N ASP A 75 10.40 11.45 -8.34
CA ASP A 75 10.40 12.35 -9.49
C ASP A 75 10.53 11.61 -10.83
N LEU A 76 10.89 10.32 -10.79
CA LEU A 76 11.13 9.47 -11.96
C LEU A 76 9.91 9.38 -12.89
N LYS A 77 8.70 9.44 -12.33
CA LYS A 77 7.46 9.37 -13.12
C LYS A 77 6.88 10.75 -13.46
N LYS A 78 7.47 11.84 -12.94
CA LYS A 78 6.97 13.22 -13.10
C LYS A 78 5.47 13.37 -12.80
N ILE A 79 4.99 12.61 -11.81
CA ILE A 79 3.62 12.69 -11.33
C ILE A 79 3.65 13.57 -10.08
N GLU A 80 2.92 14.68 -10.12
CA GLU A 80 2.68 15.53 -8.97
C GLU A 80 1.43 15.01 -8.23
N ASP A 81 1.65 14.20 -7.20
CA ASP A 81 0.61 13.61 -6.36
C ASP A 81 1.19 13.26 -4.98
N ASP A 82 0.35 12.93 -4.01
CA ASP A 82 0.79 12.44 -2.71
C ASP A 82 1.29 10.99 -2.80
N ALA A 83 2.36 10.68 -2.08
CA ALA A 83 2.88 9.31 -2.00
C ALA A 83 1.84 8.32 -1.41
N LEU A 84 0.99 8.82 -0.51
CA LEU A 84 -0.10 8.10 0.14
C LEU A 84 -1.27 9.05 0.36
N TRP A 85 -2.44 8.68 -0.16
CA TRP A 85 -3.68 9.46 -0.05
C TRP A 85 -4.82 8.62 0.56
N GLY A 86 -5.67 9.25 1.37
CA GLY A 86 -6.91 8.67 1.87
C GLY A 86 -8.12 9.44 1.33
N ALA A 87 -8.91 8.83 0.44
CA ALA A 87 -10.01 9.53 -0.25
C ALA A 87 -11.39 9.31 0.36
N ARG A 88 -11.63 8.17 1.03
CA ARG A 88 -12.97 7.75 1.43
C ARG A 88 -13.09 7.69 2.94
N GLN A 89 -13.86 8.61 3.52
CA GLN A 89 -14.33 8.52 4.90
C GLN A 89 -15.84 8.29 4.88
N LYS A 90 -16.32 7.10 5.27
CA LYS A 90 -17.66 7.03 5.86
C LYS A 90 -17.56 7.69 7.23
N GLN A 91 -18.13 8.89 7.35
CA GLN A 91 -18.23 9.55 8.65
C GLN A 91 -19.10 8.69 9.56
N TYR A 92 -18.49 8.07 10.58
CA TYR A 92 -19.24 7.61 11.74
C TYR A 92 -19.72 8.88 12.45
N HIS A 93 -20.99 9.24 12.23
CA HIS A 93 -21.64 10.29 13.00
C HIS A 93 -21.95 9.72 14.38
N CYS A 94 -21.62 10.47 15.43
CA CYS A 94 -21.98 10.18 16.81
C CYS A 94 -23.50 10.26 17.00
#